data_AF-A0A846ULH0-F1
#
_entry.id   AF-A0A846ULH0-F1
#
_cell.length_a   1.000
_cell.length_b   1.000
_cell.length_c   1.000
_cell.angle_alpha   90.00
_cell.angle_beta   90.00
_cell.angle_gamma   90.00
#
_symmetry.space_group_name_H-M   'P 1'
#
loop_
_entity.id
_entity.type
_entity.pdbx_description
1 polymer ?
#
loop_
_entity_poly.entity_id
_entity_poly.type
_entity_poly.pdbx_seq_one_letter_code
_entity_poly.pdbx_strand_id
1 'polypeptide(L)' 'MNQPPKDISLAEIHSAYASKPVDKKKAPVGEKVKSYTKSNHYDRDPNHTGEAPSKPDVKRPGTRK' A
#
# COMPACT_ATOMS: atom_id res chain seq x y z
N MET A 1 2.46 -30.89 7.48
CA MET A 1 3.84 -30.99 6.96
C MET A 1 3.92 -30.10 5.73
N ASN A 2 4.16 -28.80 5.94
CA ASN A 2 4.21 -27.82 4.86
C ASN A 2 5.56 -28.01 4.17
N GLN A 3 5.56 -28.53 2.94
CA GLN A 3 6.80 -28.59 2.17
C GLN A 3 7.34 -27.16 2.00
N PRO A 4 8.66 -26.95 2.15
CA PRO A 4 9.24 -25.65 1.89
C PRO A 4 8.97 -25.26 0.43
N PRO A 5 8.81 -23.96 0.13
CA PRO A 5 8.71 -23.49 -1.24
C PRO A 5 9.87 -24.04 -2.07
N LYS A 6 9.58 -24.52 -3.27
CA LYS A 6 10.59 -25.05 -4.18
C LYS A 6 11.65 -23.98 -4.44
N ASP A 7 12.92 -24.39 -4.44
CA ASP A 7 14.04 -23.50 -4.74
C ASP A 7 13.86 -22.91 -6.14
N ILE A 8 13.84 -21.58 -6.22
CA ILE A 8 13.75 -20.85 -7.48
C ILE A 8 15.08 -20.99 -8.23
N SER A 9 15.01 -21.46 -9.48
CA SER A 9 16.22 -21.61 -10.30
C SER A 9 16.74 -20.26 -10.80
N LEU A 10 18.07 -20.14 -11.01
CA LEU A 10 18.68 -18.93 -11.57
C LEU A 10 18.10 -18.57 -12.95
N ALA A 11 17.76 -19.58 -13.75
CA ALA A 11 17.11 -19.39 -15.05
C ALA A 11 15.74 -18.71 -14.91
N GLU A 12 14.97 -19.06 -13.87
CA GLU A 12 13.66 -18.50 -13.58
C GLU A 12 13.77 -17.04 -13.14
N ILE A 13 14.76 -16.72 -12.29
CA ILE A 13 15.07 -15.34 -11.88
C ILE A 13 15.45 -14.50 -13.11
N HIS A 14 16.37 -14.97 -13.94
CA HIS A 14 16.76 -14.25 -15.16
C HIS A 14 15.60 -14.10 -16.14
N SER A 15 14.69 -15.07 -16.24
CA SER A 15 13.50 -14.96 -17.10
C SER A 15 12.51 -13.91 -16.61
N ALA A 16 12.38 -13.70 -15.29
CA ALA A 16 11.47 -12.72 -14.71
C ALA A 16 11.96 -11.28 -14.93
N TYR A 17 13.28 -11.07 -14.93
CA TYR A 17 13.90 -9.75 -15.08
C TYR A 17 14.50 -9.50 -16.46
N ALA A 18 14.49 -10.48 -17.36
CA ALA A 18 14.87 -10.27 -18.75
C ALA A 18 13.87 -9.28 -19.37
N SER A 19 14.38 -8.16 -19.85
CA SER A 19 13.63 -7.07 -20.51
C SER A 19 12.99 -7.45 -21.85
N LYS A 20 12.92 -8.75 -22.17
CA LYS A 20 12.32 -9.28 -23.39
C LYS A 20 10.97 -9.91 -23.06
N PRO A 21 9.90 -9.59 -23.81
CA PRO A 21 8.59 -10.18 -23.57
C PRO A 21 8.70 -11.67 -23.84
N VAL A 22 8.67 -12.48 -22.77
CA VAL A 22 8.41 -13.91 -22.92
C VAL A 22 6.96 -14.00 -23.37
N ASP A 23 6.74 -14.42 -24.62
CA ASP A 23 5.44 -14.85 -25.13
C ASP A 23 4.97 -16.08 -24.35
N LYS A 24 4.57 -15.87 -23.10
CA LYS A 24 3.94 -16.87 -22.27
C LYS A 24 2.54 -17.04 -22.83
N LYS A 25 2.40 -18.06 -23.69
CA LYS A 25 1.11 -18.59 -24.14
C LYS A 25 0.17 -18.68 -22.94
N LYS A 26 -0.86 -17.83 -22.97
CA LYS A 26 -2.11 -17.89 -22.20
C LYS A 26 -1.98 -18.54 -20.82
N ALA A 27 -1.40 -17.81 -19.86
CA ALA A 27 -1.89 -17.95 -18.50
C ALA A 27 -3.39 -17.60 -18.51
N PRO A 28 -4.27 -18.35 -17.81
CA PRO A 28 -5.66 -17.97 -17.70
C PRO A 28 -5.71 -16.58 -17.05
N VAL A 29 -6.07 -15.57 -17.86
CA VAL A 29 -6.45 -14.24 -17.40
C VAL A 29 -7.73 -14.42 -16.60
N GLY A 30 -7.59 -14.88 -15.36
CA GLY A 30 -8.71 -15.46 -14.63
C GLY A 30 -8.59 -15.39 -13.11
N GLU A 31 -7.43 -15.03 -12.56
CA GLU A 31 -7.42 -14.46 -11.22
C GLU A 31 -7.69 -12.98 -11.37
N LYS A 32 -8.93 -12.58 -11.08
CA LYS A 32 -9.32 -11.18 -10.91
C LYS A 32 -8.28 -10.54 -10.00
N VAL A 33 -7.30 -9.86 -10.59
CA VAL A 33 -6.39 -8.97 -9.87
C VAL A 33 -7.33 -8.09 -9.08
N LYS A 34 -7.33 -8.24 -7.75
CA LYS A 34 -8.21 -7.49 -6.86
C LYS A 34 -8.04 -6.04 -7.27
N SER A 35 -9.06 -5.50 -7.93
CA SER A 35 -8.99 -4.16 -8.50
C SER A 35 -8.62 -3.23 -7.36
N TYR A 36 -7.50 -2.52 -7.49
CA TYR A 36 -7.09 -1.56 -6.48
C TYR A 36 -8.18 -0.49 -6.40
N THR A 37 -8.99 -0.56 -5.35
CA THR A 37 -9.98 0.46 -5.04
C THR A 37 -9.27 1.56 -4.27
N LYS A 38 -9.31 2.78 -4.83
CA LYS A 38 -8.85 3.96 -4.09
C LYS A 38 -9.82 4.15 -2.92
N SER A 39 -9.30 4.19 -1.70
CA SER A 39 -10.09 4.58 -0.53
C SER A 39 -9.84 6.05 -0.23
N ASN A 40 -10.91 6.76 0.08
CA ASN A 40 -10.89 8.17 0.47
C ASN A 40 -10.50 8.34 1.95
N HIS A 41 -9.61 7.47 2.45
CA HIS A 41 -9.35 7.36 3.88
C HIS A 41 -8.73 8.64 4.48
N TYR A 42 -8.03 9.42 3.64
CA TYR A 42 -7.38 10.66 4.02
C TYR A 42 -8.07 11.91 3.47
N ASP A 43 -9.25 11.77 2.90
CA ASP A 43 -10.01 12.94 2.46
C ASP A 43 -10.40 13.77 3.67
N ARG A 44 -10.31 15.10 3.54
CA ARG A 44 -10.75 16.00 4.60
C ARG A 44 -12.26 15.85 4.77
N ASP A 45 -12.72 15.78 6.01
CA ASP A 45 -14.15 15.80 6.32
C ASP A 45 -14.75 17.12 5.76
N PRO A 46 -15.81 17.05 4.92
CA PRO A 46 -16.47 18.23 4.38
C PRO A 46 -16.99 19.19 5.46
N ASN A 47 -17.27 18.69 6.66
CA ASN A 47 -17.72 19.48 7.80
C ASN A 47 -16.56 19.92 8.71
N HIS A 48 -15.31 19.62 8.35
CA HIS A 48 -14.16 20.06 9.10
C HIS A 48 -14.00 21.59 8.94
N THR A 49 -14.00 22.32 10.05
CA THR A 49 -13.91 23.80 10.06
C THR A 49 -12.60 24.33 9.47
N GLY A 50 -11.55 23.50 9.41
CA GLY A 50 -10.26 23.88 8.83
C GLY A 50 -9.48 24.89 9.68
N GLU A 51 -9.99 25.24 10.85
CA GLU A 51 -9.35 26.16 11.77
C GLU A 51 -8.21 25.45 12.50
N ALA A 52 -7.05 26.10 12.51
CA ALA A 52 -5.92 25.64 13.31
C ALA A 52 -6.29 25.71 14.81
N PRO A 53 -5.86 24.72 15.62
CA PRO A 53 -6.12 24.76 17.05
C PRO A 53 -5.55 26.04 17.65
N SER A 54 -6.28 26.64 18.60
CA SER A 54 -5.83 27.84 19.30
C SER A 54 -4.47 27.57 19.95
N LYS A 55 -3.52 28.50 19.77
CA LYS A 55 -2.25 28.42 20.48
C LYS A 55 -2.52 28.37 21.99
N PRO A 56 -1.77 27.55 22.75
CA PRO A 56 -1.93 27.52 24.19
C PRO A 56 -1.71 28.93 24.76
N ASP A 57 -2.63 29.36 25.62
CA ASP A 57 -2.52 30.64 26.31
C ASP A 57 -1.25 30.66 27.14
N VAL A 58 -0.34 31.60 26.84
CA VAL A 58 0.92 31.81 27.59
C VAL A 58 0.63 32.12 29.07
N LYS A 59 -0.60 32.56 29.38
CA LYS A 59 -1.04 32.95 30.72
C LYS A 59 -1.83 31.89 31.48
N ARG A 60 -2.00 30.65 30.97
CA ARG A 60 -2.73 29.61 31.73
C ARG A 60 -1.80 28.99 32.78
N PRO A 61 -1.94 29.31 34.08
CA PRO A 61 -1.15 28.64 35.10
C PRO A 61 -1.81 27.28 35.36
N GLY A 62 -1.14 26.21 34.92
CA GLY A 62 -1.50 24.85 35.34
C GLY A 62 -1.93 23.92 34.22
N THR A 63 -0.95 23.35 33.53
CA THR A 63 -1.02 21.95 33.08
C THR A 63 0.30 21.27 33.38
N ARG A 64 0.54 21.09 34.68
CA ARG A 64 1.28 19.96 35.26
C ARG A 64 0.51 19.57 36.53
N LYS A 65 -0.21 18.46 36.47
CA LYS A 65 -0.45 17.60 37.63
C LYS A 65 0.39 16.36 37.43
#